data_AF-A0A1Y2HE40-F1
#
_entry.id   AF-A0A1Y2HE40-F1
#
_cell.length_a   1.000
_cell.length_b   1.000
_cell.length_c   1.000
_cell.angle_alpha   90.00
_cell.angle_beta   90.00
_cell.angle_gamma   90.00
#
_symmetry.space_group_name_H-M   'P 1'
#
loop_
_entity.id
_entity.type
_entity.pdbx_description
1 polymer ?
#
loop_
_entity_poly.entity_id
_entity_poly.type
_entity_poly.pdbx_seq_one_letter_code
_entity_poly.pdbx_strand_id
1 'polypeptide(L)'
;MPEQFRHKGRSKAQVYQEKKQRKQRKYLSSRERRSLGLMTLPTNSIIFAAMKPLQHLWNQYMDDLKSGGAADQFMAKLIKADFHGAHMTVTQATCPTLIGISGIVVQETAKTFNLVTQQNVVKSICKQGTVFSVVIGQMVYHLYGHQLQYRSSERAARKFKGKPTIEL
;
A
#
# COMPACT_ATOMS: atom_id res chain seq x y z
N MET A 1 -9.98 21.02 -71.77
CA MET A 1 -10.62 21.35 -70.49
C MET A 1 -9.98 20.50 -69.38
N PRO A 2 -9.18 21.05 -68.47
CA PRO A 2 -8.58 20.29 -67.38
C PRO A 2 -9.50 20.27 -66.14
N GLU A 3 -9.97 19.08 -65.76
CA GLU A 3 -10.72 18.86 -64.52
C GLU A 3 -9.77 18.94 -63.31
N GLN A 4 -10.04 19.90 -62.43
CA GLN A 4 -9.24 20.19 -61.24
C GLN A 4 -9.37 19.08 -60.20
N PHE A 5 -8.26 18.43 -59.85
CA PHE A 5 -8.18 17.55 -58.67
C PHE A 5 -8.41 18.37 -57.39
N ARG A 6 -9.62 18.32 -56.85
CA ARG A 6 -9.97 18.94 -55.56
C ARG A 6 -9.42 18.09 -54.42
N HIS A 7 -8.24 18.43 -53.91
CA HIS A 7 -7.74 17.89 -52.65
C HIS A 7 -8.73 18.24 -51.51
N LYS A 8 -9.46 17.23 -51.01
CA LYS A 8 -10.25 17.37 -49.77
C LYS A 8 -9.28 17.51 -48.60
N GLY A 9 -9.02 18.75 -48.17
CA GLY A 9 -8.33 19.03 -46.92
C GLY A 9 -9.12 18.46 -45.74
N ARG A 10 -8.44 17.76 -44.82
CA ARG A 10 -9.06 17.21 -43.60
C ARG A 10 -9.70 18.34 -42.79
N SER A 11 -10.90 18.12 -42.27
CA SER A 11 -11.57 19.14 -41.48
C SER A 11 -10.83 19.39 -40.15
N LYS A 12 -10.85 20.62 -39.64
CA LYS A 12 -10.24 20.96 -38.34
C LYS A 12 -10.79 20.09 -37.20
N ALA A 13 -12.05 19.65 -37.30
CA ALA A 13 -12.68 18.74 -36.35
C ALA A 13 -12.11 17.32 -36.42
N GLN A 14 -11.82 16.79 -37.62
CA GLN A 14 -11.16 15.50 -37.79
C GLN A 14 -9.72 15.54 -37.25
N VAL A 15 -8.97 16.60 -37.55
CA VAL A 15 -7.61 16.79 -37.01
C VAL A 15 -7.63 16.95 -35.48
N TYR A 16 -8.64 17.59 -34.91
CA TYR A 16 -8.81 17.74 -33.46
C TYR A 16 -9.18 16.41 -32.77
N GLN A 17 -10.10 15.63 -33.37
CA GLN A 17 -10.48 14.29 -32.88
C GLN A 17 -9.29 13.31 -32.95
N GLU A 18 -8.54 13.31 -34.06
CA GLU A 18 -7.30 12.51 -34.22
C GLU A 18 -6.21 12.93 -33.22
N LYS A 19 -6.04 14.24 -32.95
CA LYS A 19 -5.10 14.73 -31.91
C LYS A 19 -5.55 14.37 -30.48
N LYS A 20 -6.86 14.31 -30.22
CA LYS A 20 -7.43 13.86 -28.94
C LYS A 20 -7.25 12.36 -28.73
N GLN A 21 -7.35 11.56 -29.79
CA GLN A 21 -7.03 10.12 -29.78
C GLN A 21 -5.52 9.85 -29.71
N ARG A 22 -4.68 10.67 -30.37
CA ARG A 22 -3.20 10.58 -30.37
C ARG A 22 -2.52 11.13 -29.13
N LYS A 23 -3.21 11.80 -28.21
CA LYS A 23 -2.74 11.93 -26.81
C LYS A 23 -2.90 10.56 -26.14
N GLN A 24 -2.14 9.59 -26.64
CA GLN A 24 -2.10 8.22 -26.17
C GLN A 24 -1.84 8.25 -24.67
N ARG A 25 -2.75 7.68 -23.90
CA ARG A 25 -2.64 7.65 -22.45
C ARG A 25 -1.39 6.83 -22.11
N LYS A 26 -0.34 7.50 -21.63
CA LYS A 26 0.92 6.87 -21.19
C LYS A 26 0.71 5.87 -20.04
N TYR A 27 -0.44 5.92 -19.37
CA TYR A 27 -0.77 5.10 -18.22
C TYR A 27 -2.16 4.48 -18.36
N LEU A 28 -2.29 3.26 -17.84
CA LEU A 28 -3.56 2.56 -17.69
C LEU A 28 -4.52 3.32 -16.77
N SER A 29 -5.80 3.34 -17.14
CA SER A 29 -6.89 3.80 -16.28
C SER A 29 -7.17 2.82 -15.14
N SER A 30 -7.90 3.26 -14.12
CA SER A 30 -8.29 2.40 -13.00
C SER A 30 -9.14 1.20 -13.43
N ARG A 31 -9.96 1.34 -14.49
CA ARG A 31 -10.76 0.24 -15.04
C ARG A 31 -9.86 -0.82 -15.69
N GLU A 32 -8.90 -0.39 -16.51
CA GLU A 32 -7.93 -1.29 -17.17
C GLU A 32 -7.01 -1.99 -16.16
N ARG A 33 -6.54 -1.28 -15.13
CA ARG A 33 -5.76 -1.89 -14.06
C ARG A 33 -6.54 -2.97 -13.30
N ARG A 34 -7.86 -2.77 -13.13
CA ARG A 34 -8.75 -3.75 -12.49
C ARG A 34 -9.01 -4.95 -13.39
N SER A 35 -9.27 -4.74 -14.69
CA SER A 35 -9.48 -5.84 -15.63
C SER A 35 -8.22 -6.72 -15.79
N LEU A 36 -7.03 -6.12 -15.67
CA LEU A 36 -5.75 -6.83 -15.66
C LEU A 36 -5.38 -7.41 -14.29
N GLY A 37 -6.16 -7.16 -13.23
CA GLY A 37 -5.89 -7.69 -11.90
C GLY A 37 -4.58 -7.23 -11.25
N LEU A 38 -4.00 -6.10 -11.67
CA LEU A 38 -2.65 -5.67 -11.27
C LEU A 38 -2.45 -5.45 -9.76
N MET A 39 -3.54 -5.26 -9.00
CA MET A 39 -3.51 -5.09 -7.54
C MET A 39 -4.19 -6.25 -6.81
N THR A 40 -4.65 -7.27 -7.55
CA THR A 40 -5.36 -8.42 -7.00
C THR A 40 -4.35 -9.43 -6.48
N LEU A 41 -4.43 -9.73 -5.19
CA LEU A 41 -3.57 -10.73 -4.56
C LEU A 41 -4.21 -12.12 -4.74
N PRO A 42 -3.47 -13.15 -5.23
CA PRO A 42 -3.97 -14.51 -5.29
C PRO A 42 -3.98 -15.11 -3.88
N THR A 43 -5.02 -14.79 -3.10
CA THR A 43 -5.06 -15.09 -1.65
C THR A 43 -4.95 -16.58 -1.32
N ASN A 44 -5.43 -17.46 -2.20
CA ASN A 44 -5.53 -18.90 -1.93
C ASN A 44 -4.19 -19.65 -2.08
N SER A 45 -3.17 -19.04 -2.70
CA SER A 45 -1.86 -19.66 -2.91
C SER A 45 -0.79 -19.21 -1.90
N ILE A 46 -1.13 -18.28 -1.01
CA ILE A 46 -0.15 -17.67 -0.10
C ILE A 46 -0.07 -18.48 1.19
N ILE A 47 1.07 -19.14 1.38
CA ILE A 47 1.37 -19.98 2.53
C ILE A 47 2.20 -19.18 3.54
N PHE A 48 1.81 -19.22 4.82
CA PHE A 48 2.47 -18.49 5.90
C PHE A 48 3.96 -18.82 6.01
N ALA A 49 4.31 -20.11 5.94
CA ALA A 49 5.69 -20.58 6.02
C ALA A 49 6.56 -20.01 4.87
N ALA A 50 6.00 -19.88 3.67
CA ALA A 50 6.70 -19.32 2.52
C ALA A 50 7.01 -17.82 2.67
N MET A 51 6.30 -17.11 3.56
CA MET A 51 6.54 -15.69 3.84
C MET A 51 7.61 -15.44 4.91
N LYS A 52 8.16 -16.50 5.54
CA LYS A 52 9.20 -16.36 6.57
C LYS A 52 10.48 -15.67 6.11
N PRO A 53 11.01 -15.92 4.90
CA PRO A 53 12.17 -15.17 4.40
C PRO A 53 11.89 -13.67 4.28
N LEU A 54 10.69 -13.27 3.86
CA LEU A 54 10.29 -11.87 3.80
C LEU A 54 10.22 -11.25 5.20
N GLN A 55 9.70 -11.98 6.18
CA GLN A 55 9.70 -11.54 7.59
C GLN A 55 11.13 -11.35 8.11
N HIS A 56 12.04 -12.27 7.80
CA HIS A 56 13.44 -12.17 8.22
C HIS A 56 14.13 -10.93 7.64
N LEU A 57 13.94 -10.68 6.33
CA LEU A 57 14.46 -9.48 5.68
C LEU A 57 13.91 -8.19 6.31
N TRP A 58 12.63 -8.18 6.64
CA TRP A 58 12.00 -7.04 7.29
C TRP A 58 12.57 -6.78 8.69
N ASN A 59 12.86 -7.84 9.47
CA ASN A 59 13.51 -7.69 10.77
C ASN A 59 14.90 -7.05 10.65
N GLN A 60 15.73 -7.52 9.71
CA GLN A 60 17.06 -6.94 9.45
C GLN A 60 16.95 -5.47 9.05
N TYR A 61 16.02 -5.15 8.15
CA TYR A 61 15.73 -3.77 7.76
C TYR A 61 15.37 -2.89 8.97
N MET A 62 14.56 -3.40 9.91
CA MET A 62 14.18 -2.66 11.10
C MET A 62 15.31 -2.50 12.11
N ASP A 63 16.17 -3.50 12.26
CA ASP A 63 17.36 -3.42 13.10
C ASP A 63 18.32 -2.33 12.57
N ASP A 64 18.55 -2.30 11.26
CA ASP A 64 19.33 -1.24 10.60
C ASP A 64 18.66 0.13 10.76
N LEU A 65 17.34 0.22 10.58
CA LEU A 65 16.60 1.47 10.70
C LEU A 65 16.64 2.05 12.12
N LYS A 66 16.63 1.16 13.12
CA LYS A 66 16.71 1.48 14.55
C LYS A 66 18.11 1.88 14.99
N SER A 67 19.15 1.41 14.29
CA SER A 67 20.53 1.76 14.61
C SER A 67 20.77 3.28 14.50
N GLY A 68 21.44 3.86 15.51
CA GLY A 68 22.04 5.19 15.41
C GLY A 68 21.12 6.40 15.66
N GLY A 69 20.19 6.36 16.60
CA GLY A 69 19.43 7.56 16.97
C GLY A 69 18.64 7.47 18.28
N ALA A 70 18.18 8.63 18.76
CA ALA A 70 17.25 8.70 19.89
C ALA A 70 15.89 8.06 19.54
N ALA A 71 15.13 7.65 20.56
CA ALA A 71 13.83 6.99 20.39
C ALA A 71 12.87 7.79 19.48
N ASP A 72 12.81 9.12 19.63
CA ASP A 72 11.93 9.98 18.82
C ASP A 72 12.30 9.98 17.33
N GLN A 73 13.60 9.92 17.03
CA GLN A 73 14.08 9.83 15.64
C GLN A 73 13.69 8.50 15.02
N PHE A 74 13.76 7.41 15.80
CA PHE A 74 13.28 6.10 15.35
C PHE A 74 11.76 6.10 15.11
N MET A 75 10.96 6.69 16.01
CA MET A 75 9.51 6.79 15.80
C MET A 75 9.15 7.55 14.52
N ALA A 76 9.88 8.64 14.22
CA ALA A 76 9.71 9.40 12.99
C ALA A 76 10.13 8.63 11.71
N LYS A 77 11.09 7.70 11.82
CA LYS A 77 11.45 6.77 10.75
C LYS A 77 10.40 5.65 10.61
N LEU A 78 9.96 5.07 11.72
CA LEU A 78 9.03 3.94 11.78
C LEU A 78 7.69 4.28 11.11
N ILE A 79 7.14 5.47 11.35
CA ILE A 79 5.89 5.88 10.69
C ILE A 79 6.03 6.00 9.15
N LYS A 80 7.25 6.15 8.63
CA LYS A 80 7.53 6.23 7.19
C LYS A 80 7.97 4.92 6.57
N ALA A 81 8.29 3.94 7.40
CA ALA A 81 8.86 2.68 6.97
C ALA A 81 7.87 1.83 6.16
N ASP A 82 8.41 0.89 5.41
CA ASP A 82 7.65 -0.14 4.73
C ASP A 82 7.29 -1.28 5.71
N PHE A 83 6.07 -1.83 5.59
CA PHE A 83 5.58 -2.88 6.47
C PHE A 83 5.33 -4.22 5.75
N HIS A 84 5.67 -4.38 4.48
CA HIS A 84 5.64 -5.70 3.82
C HIS A 84 6.63 -6.64 4.50
N GLY A 85 6.17 -7.81 4.94
CA GLY A 85 6.97 -8.73 5.75
C GLY A 85 6.84 -8.54 7.25
N ALA A 86 6.30 -7.41 7.72
CA ALA A 86 6.09 -7.20 9.14
C ALA A 86 5.12 -8.22 9.72
N HIS A 87 5.49 -8.88 10.82
CA HIS A 87 4.54 -9.67 11.59
C HIS A 87 3.80 -8.77 12.58
N MET A 88 2.49 -8.64 12.38
CA MET A 88 1.66 -7.75 13.19
C MET A 88 0.43 -8.45 13.76
N THR A 89 -0.04 -7.94 14.88
CA THR A 89 -1.26 -8.40 15.57
C THR A 89 -2.19 -7.23 15.79
N VAL A 90 -3.49 -7.43 15.57
CA VAL A 90 -4.50 -6.42 15.90
C VAL A 90 -4.73 -6.42 17.41
N THR A 91 -4.35 -5.33 18.09
CA THR A 91 -4.52 -5.21 19.56
C THR A 91 -5.80 -4.49 19.94
N GLN A 92 -6.26 -3.54 19.11
CA GLN A 92 -7.52 -2.82 19.31
C GLN A 92 -8.17 -2.57 17.96
N ALA A 93 -9.50 -2.64 17.90
CA ALA A 93 -10.25 -2.30 16.70
C ALA A 93 -11.68 -1.88 17.06
N THR A 94 -12.27 -1.00 16.24
CA THR A 94 -13.70 -0.66 16.31
C THR A 94 -14.59 -1.88 16.05
N CYS A 95 -14.12 -2.84 15.25
CA CYS A 95 -14.76 -4.13 15.05
C CYS A 95 -14.07 -5.19 15.94
N PRO A 96 -14.72 -5.67 17.03
CA PRO A 96 -14.10 -6.58 17.99
C PRO A 96 -13.63 -7.91 17.38
N THR A 97 -14.27 -8.36 16.30
CA THR A 97 -13.91 -9.62 15.61
C THR A 97 -12.51 -9.59 14.98
N LEU A 98 -11.92 -8.40 14.80
CA LEU A 98 -10.58 -8.24 14.26
C LEU A 98 -9.50 -8.41 15.34
N ILE A 99 -9.83 -8.22 16.61
CA ILE A 99 -8.88 -8.25 17.71
C ILE A 99 -8.27 -9.65 17.84
N GLY A 100 -6.95 -9.71 17.97
CA GLY A 100 -6.18 -10.94 18.07
C GLY A 100 -5.81 -11.56 16.72
N ILE A 101 -6.30 -11.06 15.59
CA ILE A 101 -5.80 -11.50 14.28
C ILE A 101 -4.32 -11.14 14.17
N SER A 102 -3.47 -12.15 13.95
CA SER A 102 -2.04 -11.98 13.73
C SER A 102 -1.59 -12.59 12.42
N GLY A 103 -0.55 -12.01 11.82
CA GLY A 103 0.00 -12.54 10.58
C GLY A 103 1.12 -11.69 10.00
N ILE A 104 1.69 -12.16 8.90
CA ILE A 104 2.72 -11.45 8.14
C ILE A 104 2.02 -10.59 7.07
N VAL A 105 2.38 -9.31 6.96
CA VAL A 105 1.88 -8.43 5.89
C VAL A 105 2.42 -8.90 4.56
N VAL A 106 1.51 -9.26 3.65
CA VAL A 106 1.87 -9.68 2.28
C VAL A 106 1.59 -8.59 1.26
N GLN A 107 0.65 -7.69 1.56
CA GLN A 107 0.35 -6.54 0.72
C GLN A 107 -0.12 -5.38 1.59
N GLU A 108 0.47 -4.22 1.35
CA GLU A 108 0.02 -2.96 1.92
C GLU A 108 -0.70 -2.13 0.85
N THR A 109 -1.94 -1.73 1.12
CA THR A 109 -2.66 -0.73 0.32
C THR A 109 -2.75 0.59 1.08
N ALA A 110 -3.34 1.61 0.44
CA ALA A 110 -3.58 2.88 1.12
C ALA A 110 -4.43 2.72 2.39
N LYS A 111 -5.40 1.80 2.41
CA LYS A 111 -6.38 1.70 3.51
C LYS A 111 -6.37 0.37 4.24
N THR A 112 -5.70 -0.64 3.72
CA THR A 112 -5.73 -1.99 4.29
C THR A 112 -4.32 -2.58 4.41
N PHE A 113 -4.18 -3.45 5.40
CA PHE A 113 -3.10 -4.44 5.45
C PHE A 113 -3.69 -5.82 5.15
N ASN A 114 -3.09 -6.52 4.20
CA ASN A 114 -3.43 -7.91 3.94
C ASN A 114 -2.43 -8.80 4.67
N LEU A 115 -2.90 -9.57 5.64
CA LEU A 115 -2.09 -10.41 6.52
C LEU A 115 -2.31 -11.88 6.18
N VAL A 116 -1.24 -12.64 5.95
CA VAL A 116 -1.33 -14.10 5.95
C VAL A 116 -1.24 -14.60 7.39
N THR A 117 -2.27 -15.35 7.82
CA THR A 117 -2.36 -15.98 9.15
C THR A 117 -1.63 -17.32 9.16
N GLN A 118 -1.35 -17.88 10.35
CA GLN A 118 -0.74 -19.20 10.48
C GLN A 118 -1.55 -20.33 9.83
N GLN A 119 -2.87 -20.12 9.67
CA GLN A 119 -3.78 -21.04 8.99
C GLN A 119 -3.73 -20.91 7.46
N ASN A 120 -2.75 -20.21 6.90
CA ASN A 120 -2.61 -19.93 5.46
C ASN A 120 -3.81 -19.20 4.85
N VAL A 121 -4.53 -18.41 5.67
CA VAL A 121 -5.63 -17.57 5.22
C VAL A 121 -5.17 -16.12 5.19
N VAL A 122 -5.36 -15.45 4.06
CA VAL A 122 -5.13 -14.00 3.95
C VAL A 122 -6.35 -13.24 4.46
N LYS A 123 -6.15 -12.39 5.46
CA LYS A 123 -7.17 -11.48 6.00
C LYS A 123 -6.84 -10.04 5.64
N SER A 124 -7.79 -9.34 5.03
CA SER A 124 -7.69 -7.91 4.74
C SER A 124 -8.23 -7.11 5.92
N ILE A 125 -7.36 -6.35 6.57
CA ILE A 125 -7.67 -5.56 7.76
C ILE A 125 -7.66 -4.08 7.39
N CYS A 126 -8.77 -3.38 7.66
CA CYS A 126 -8.84 -1.93 7.51
C CYS A 126 -7.91 -1.23 8.52
N LYS A 127 -7.14 -0.26 8.04
CA LYS A 127 -6.27 0.56 8.89
C LYS A 127 -7.08 1.56 9.73
N GLN A 128 -8.24 1.99 9.24
CA GLN A 128 -9.12 2.89 9.99
C GLN A 128 -9.63 2.19 11.26
N GLY A 129 -9.54 2.88 12.39
CA GLY A 129 -10.04 2.39 13.67
C GLY A 129 -9.45 1.07 14.13
N THR A 130 -8.19 0.83 13.79
CA THR A 130 -7.44 -0.36 14.19
C THR A 130 -6.06 0.04 14.70
N VAL A 131 -5.62 -0.59 15.78
CA VAL A 131 -4.26 -0.51 16.34
C VAL A 131 -3.57 -1.84 16.12
N PHE A 132 -2.39 -1.78 15.52
CA PHE A 132 -1.55 -2.95 15.27
C PHE A 132 -0.37 -2.93 16.23
N SER A 133 0.00 -4.07 16.80
CA SER A 133 1.29 -4.24 17.48
C SER A 133 2.29 -4.93 16.56
N VAL A 134 3.52 -4.45 16.57
CA VAL A 134 4.66 -5.08 15.89
C VAL A 134 5.82 -5.23 16.87
N VAL A 135 6.53 -6.35 16.79
CA VAL A 135 7.71 -6.62 17.62
C VAL A 135 8.95 -6.27 16.81
N ILE A 136 9.80 -5.39 17.35
CA ILE A 136 11.07 -4.97 16.73
C ILE A 136 12.16 -5.11 17.79
N GLY A 137 13.08 -6.05 17.59
CA GLY A 137 14.03 -6.49 18.61
C GLY A 137 13.28 -7.00 19.85
N GLN A 138 13.56 -6.40 21.00
CA GLN A 138 12.93 -6.73 22.30
C GLN A 138 11.77 -5.81 22.68
N MET A 139 11.34 -4.91 21.79
CA MET A 139 10.31 -3.91 22.07
C MET A 139 9.06 -4.14 21.23
N VAL A 140 7.91 -3.85 21.83
CA VAL A 140 6.61 -3.84 21.14
C VAL A 140 6.25 -2.41 20.79
N TYR A 141 5.91 -2.17 19.53
CA TYR A 141 5.46 -0.86 19.04
C TYR A 141 3.99 -0.95 18.63
N HIS A 142 3.20 0.02 19.08
CA HIS A 142 1.80 0.16 18.69
C HIS A 142 1.67 1.17 17.56
N LEU A 143 1.08 0.73 16.45
CA LEU A 143 0.87 1.48 15.23
C LEU A 143 -0.62 1.80 15.09
N TYR A 144 -0.95 3.09 15.15
CA TYR A 144 -2.31 3.56 14.92
C TYR A 144 -2.61 3.59 13.42
N GLY A 145 -3.49 2.69 12.97
CA GLY A 145 -3.73 2.50 11.54
C GLY A 145 -4.28 3.74 10.84
N HIS A 146 -5.00 4.63 11.54
CA HIS A 146 -5.44 5.92 10.99
C HIS A 146 -4.26 6.74 10.41
N GLN A 147 -3.09 6.71 11.06
CA GLN A 147 -1.89 7.42 10.59
C GLN A 147 -1.22 6.74 9.40
N LEU A 148 -1.52 5.46 9.17
CA LEU A 148 -0.95 4.64 8.09
C LEU A 148 -1.84 4.59 6.84
N GLN A 149 -2.86 5.46 6.74
CA GLN A 149 -3.81 5.52 5.62
C GLN A 149 -3.23 6.10 4.31
N TYR A 150 -2.05 5.65 3.92
CA TYR A 150 -1.33 6.01 2.70
C TYR A 150 -0.70 4.77 2.11
N ARG A 151 -0.42 4.78 0.81
CA ARG A 151 0.45 3.74 0.23
C ARG A 151 1.85 3.87 0.84
N SER A 152 2.59 2.76 0.94
CA SER A 152 3.97 2.79 1.47
C SER A 152 4.84 3.85 0.79
N SER A 153 4.79 3.90 -0.56
CA SER A 153 5.54 4.90 -1.35
C SER A 153 5.13 6.34 -1.08
N GLU A 154 3.84 6.62 -0.92
CA GLU A 154 3.33 7.96 -0.58
C GLU A 154 3.71 8.34 0.85
N ARG A 155 3.75 7.36 1.75
CA ARG A 155 4.07 7.54 3.16
C ARG A 155 5.52 7.94 3.38
N ALA A 156 6.45 7.34 2.63
CA ALA A 156 7.88 7.64 2.72
C ALA A 156 8.19 9.13 2.49
N ALA A 157 7.49 9.77 1.54
CA ALA A 157 7.68 11.19 1.22
C ALA A 157 6.85 12.15 2.09
N ARG A 158 5.94 11.63 2.92
CA ARG A 158 4.97 12.45 3.65
C ARG A 158 5.60 13.15 4.85
N LYS A 159 5.24 14.42 5.06
CA LYS A 159 5.52 15.16 6.30
C LYS A 159 4.36 14.94 7.28
N PHE A 160 4.62 14.15 8.31
CA PHE A 160 3.65 13.91 9.39
C PHE A 160 3.64 15.10 10.35
N LYS A 161 2.43 15.51 10.76
CA LYS A 161 2.22 16.52 11.79
C LYS A 161 1.58 15.83 12.99
N GLY A 162 1.99 16.23 14.19
CA GLY A 162 1.36 15.75 15.42
C GLY A 162 -0.13 16.12 15.43
N LYS A 163 -0.99 15.15 15.76
CA LYS A 163 -2.38 15.41 16.11
C LYS A 163 -2.54 15.18 17.62
N PRO A 164 -3.24 16.07 18.34
CA PRO A 164 -3.39 15.96 19.79
C PRO A 164 -4.26 14.77 20.22
N THR A 165 -5.18 14.32 19.36
CA THR A 165 -6.12 13.25 19.64
C THR A 165 -5.98 12.13 18.62
N ILE A 166 -6.06 10.89 19.09
CA ILE A 166 -6.10 9.69 18.26
C ILE A 166 -7.51 9.14 18.33
N GLU A 167 -8.20 9.14 17.18
CA GLU A 167 -9.52 8.51 17.05
C GLU A 167 -9.33 7.02 16.75
N LEU A 168 -10.03 6.18 17.52
CA LEU A 168 -10.22 4.76 17.23
C LEU A 168 -11.58 4.59 16.56
#